data_AF-A0A535KKZ8-F1
#
_entry.id   AF-A0A535KKZ8-F1
#
_cell.length_a   1.000
_cell.length_b   1.000
_cell.length_c   1.000
_cell.angle_alpha   90.00
_cell.angle_beta   90.00
_cell.angle_gamma   90.00
#
_symmetry.space_group_name_H-M   'P 1'
#
loop_
_entity.id
_entity.type
_entity.pdbx_description
1 polymer ?
#
loop_
_entity_poly.entity_id
_entity_poly.type
_entity_poly.pdbx_seq_one_letter_code
_entity_poly.pdbx_strand_id
1 'polypeptide(L)'
;MARAGTTRTLTADRVTSALVDDGVRLVRGLGAGASTRTAGDASLMITGVPIPTLNGVLTVRPTATAADVGDLLDVVARHNLPHSILMRPGCRSELVRLAKQRGMVKDDPLPLMAVLLPSDRIRQASHHANLAI
;
A
#
# COMPACT_ATOMS: atom_id res chain seq x y z
N MET A 1 16.65 -33.38 14.32
CA MET A 1 17.40 -32.31 13.64
C MET A 1 16.41 -31.29 13.10
N ALA A 2 16.26 -30.14 13.76
CA ALA A 2 15.38 -29.07 13.29
C ALA A 2 15.99 -28.48 12.01
N ARG A 3 15.23 -28.50 10.90
CA ARG A 3 15.60 -27.73 9.70
C ARG A 3 15.70 -26.27 10.13
N ALA A 4 16.89 -25.70 10.02
CA ALA A 4 17.09 -24.26 10.07
C ALA A 4 16.29 -23.66 8.91
N GLY A 5 15.03 -23.28 9.18
CA GLY A 5 14.19 -22.60 8.23
C GLY A 5 14.89 -21.30 7.87
N THR A 6 15.28 -21.15 6.61
CA THR A 6 15.90 -19.95 6.09
C THR A 6 15.06 -18.75 6.50
N THR A 7 15.52 -17.98 7.48
CA THR A 7 14.84 -16.76 7.90
C THR A 7 14.94 -15.79 6.73
N ARG A 8 13.91 -15.74 5.88
CA ARG A 8 13.87 -14.79 4.77
C ARG A 8 14.02 -13.41 5.39
N THR A 9 15.11 -12.72 5.06
CA THR A 9 15.31 -11.34 5.50
C THR A 9 14.11 -10.51 5.08
N LEU A 10 13.43 -9.91 6.06
CA LEU A 10 12.39 -8.92 5.84
C LEU A 10 13.08 -7.59 5.53
N THR A 11 12.91 -7.12 4.29
CA THR A 11 13.41 -5.83 3.83
C THR A 11 12.23 -4.91 3.60
N ALA A 12 12.42 -3.60 3.77
CA ALA A 12 11.35 -2.62 3.49
C ALA A 12 10.81 -2.75 2.05
N ASP A 13 11.65 -3.13 1.10
CA ASP A 13 11.26 -3.43 -0.29
C ASP A 13 10.28 -4.60 -0.38
N ARG A 14 10.54 -5.67 0.37
CA ARG A 14 9.65 -6.83 0.42
C ARG A 14 8.33 -6.50 1.09
N VAL A 15 8.35 -5.73 2.17
CA VAL A 15 7.13 -5.37 2.91
C VAL A 15 6.24 -4.47 2.06
N THR A 16 6.81 -3.48 1.38
CA THR A 16 6.04 -2.62 0.46
C THR A 16 5.53 -3.37 -0.77
N SER A 17 6.31 -4.30 -1.33
CA SER A 17 5.82 -5.17 -2.41
C SER A 17 4.66 -6.07 -1.94
N ALA A 18 4.78 -6.67 -0.75
CA ALA A 18 3.72 -7.50 -0.19
C ALA A 18 2.44 -6.69 0.06
N LEU A 19 2.56 -5.45 0.54
CA LEU A 19 1.42 -4.55 0.71
C LEU A 19 0.71 -4.26 -0.63
N VAL A 20 1.47 -4.05 -1.71
CA VAL A 20 0.89 -3.87 -3.05
C VAL A 20 0.18 -5.14 -3.53
N ASP A 21 0.79 -6.31 -3.33
CA ASP A 21 0.18 -7.59 -3.70
C ASP A 21 -1.13 -7.84 -2.93
N ASP A 22 -1.16 -7.50 -1.64
CA ASP A 22 -2.37 -7.59 -0.82
C ASP A 22 -3.44 -6.58 -1.25
N GLY A 23 -3.05 -5.36 -1.65
CA GLY A 23 -3.96 -4.39 -2.26
C GLY A 23 -4.60 -4.90 -3.55
N VAL A 24 -3.84 -5.59 -4.41
CA VAL A 24 -4.38 -6.24 -5.63
C VAL A 24 -5.40 -7.32 -5.26
N ARG A 25 -5.13 -8.13 -4.23
CA ARG A 25 -6.07 -9.15 -3.75
C ARG A 25 -7.35 -8.53 -3.17
N LEU A 26 -7.20 -7.47 -2.36
CA LEU A 26 -8.32 -6.74 -1.79
C LEU A 26 -9.23 -6.18 -2.88
N VAL A 27 -8.66 -5.48 -3.86
CA VAL A 27 -9.42 -4.89 -4.98
C VAL A 27 -10.18 -5.95 -5.77
N ARG A 28 -9.58 -7.11 -6.03
CA ARG A 28 -10.27 -8.23 -6.69
C ARG A 28 -11.48 -8.72 -5.89
N GLY A 29 -11.44 -8.65 -4.56
CA GLY A 29 -12.56 -9.02 -3.70
C GLY A 29 -13.68 -7.99 -3.62
N LEU A 30 -13.39 -6.70 -3.83
CA LEU A 30 -14.37 -5.61 -3.72
C LEU A 30 -15.29 -5.46 -4.94
N GLY A 31 -14.90 -6.01 -6.09
CA GLY A 31 -15.74 -6.01 -7.30
C GLY A 31 -15.73 -4.68 -8.07
N ALA A 32 -16.84 -4.39 -8.74
CA ALA A 32 -16.94 -3.27 -9.68
C ALA A 32 -16.82 -1.91 -8.95
N GLY A 33 -15.82 -1.12 -9.31
CA GLY A 33 -15.53 0.18 -8.71
C GLY A 33 -14.17 0.24 -7.99
N ALA A 34 -13.60 -0.92 -7.65
CA ALA A 34 -12.25 -1.02 -7.15
C ALA A 34 -11.25 -1.29 -8.29
N SER A 35 -10.05 -0.71 -8.22
CA SER A 35 -8.99 -0.95 -9.19
C SER A 35 -7.60 -0.72 -8.61
N THR A 36 -6.59 -1.32 -9.22
CA THR A 36 -5.19 -1.01 -8.96
C THR A 36 -4.48 -0.67 -10.27
N ARG A 37 -3.42 0.13 -10.18
CA ARG A 37 -2.55 0.46 -11.32
C ARG A 37 -1.14 0.73 -10.82
N THR A 38 -0.12 0.37 -11.59
CA THR A 38 1.27 0.72 -11.28
C THR A 38 1.86 1.63 -12.35
N ALA A 39 2.78 2.49 -11.94
CA ALA A 39 3.62 3.31 -12.82
C ALA A 39 4.97 3.48 -12.14
N GLY A 40 6.05 3.01 -12.79
CA GLY A 40 7.39 2.97 -12.18
C GLY A 40 7.38 2.30 -10.80
N ASP A 41 7.96 3.01 -9.82
CA ASP A 41 8.01 2.58 -8.41
C ASP A 41 6.84 3.11 -7.56
N ALA A 42 5.69 3.40 -8.18
CA ALA A 42 4.47 3.82 -7.52
C ALA A 42 3.29 2.90 -7.85
N SER A 43 2.37 2.76 -6.90
CA SER A 43 1.17 1.94 -7.04
C SER A 43 -0.06 2.72 -6.59
N LEU A 44 -1.08 2.74 -7.44
CA LEU A 44 -2.41 3.25 -7.17
C LEU A 44 -3.32 2.11 -6.70
N MET A 45 -4.09 2.37 -5.65
CA MET A 45 -5.23 1.57 -5.24
C MET A 45 -6.46 2.46 -5.11
N ILE A 46 -7.59 2.00 -5.64
CA ILE A 46 -8.91 2.61 -5.50
C ILE A 46 -9.84 1.52 -4.98
N THR A 47 -10.49 1.77 -3.86
CA THR A 47 -11.41 0.81 -3.22
C THR A 47 -12.88 1.20 -3.38
N GLY A 48 -13.16 2.48 -3.65
CA GLY A 48 -14.53 3.00 -3.70
C GLY A 48 -15.09 3.44 -2.34
N VAL A 49 -14.41 3.08 -1.24
CA VAL A 49 -14.80 3.48 0.12
C VAL A 49 -14.27 4.88 0.40
N PRO A 50 -15.01 5.81 1.03
CA PRO A 50 -14.58 7.20 1.23
C PRO A 50 -13.54 7.38 2.36
N ILE A 51 -12.43 6.64 2.29
CA ILE A 51 -11.31 6.68 3.23
C ILE A 51 -10.04 7.04 2.43
N PRO A 52 -9.37 8.19 2.69
CA PRO A 52 -8.24 8.66 1.89
C PRO A 52 -7.07 7.68 1.76
N THR A 53 -6.81 6.87 2.78
CA THR A 53 -5.68 5.91 2.78
C THR A 53 -6.01 4.62 2.02
N LEU A 54 -7.29 4.41 1.67
CA LEU A 54 -7.77 3.32 0.82
C LEU A 54 -8.02 3.76 -0.63
N ASN A 55 -7.74 5.02 -0.97
CA ASN A 55 -7.76 5.51 -2.34
C ASN A 55 -6.58 6.42 -2.55
N GLY A 56 -5.61 6.02 -3.36
CA GLY A 56 -4.43 6.85 -3.49
C GLY A 56 -3.19 6.11 -3.95
N VAL A 57 -2.08 6.83 -3.89
CA VAL A 57 -0.82 6.38 -4.45
C VAL A 57 0.14 6.04 -3.32
N LEU A 58 0.69 4.83 -3.34
CA LEU A 58 1.78 4.39 -2.48
C LEU A 58 3.09 4.44 -3.27
N THR A 59 4.13 5.07 -2.73
CA THR A 59 5.48 4.92 -3.27
C THR A 59 6.09 3.61 -2.77
N VAL A 60 6.34 2.70 -3.70
CA VAL A 60 6.82 1.34 -3.42
C VAL A 60 8.32 1.34 -3.15
N ARG A 61 9.07 2.23 -3.81
CA ARG A 61 10.50 2.46 -3.61
C ARG A 61 10.82 3.96 -3.47
N PRO A 62 11.97 4.32 -2.85
CA PRO A 62 12.45 5.70 -2.79
C PRO A 62 12.68 6.35 -4.17
N THR A 63 12.87 5.52 -5.20
CA THR A 63 13.10 5.90 -6.60
C THR A 63 11.86 6.35 -7.36
N ALA A 64 10.66 6.26 -6.75
CA ALA A 64 9.42 6.74 -7.35
C ALA A 64 9.52 8.20 -7.81
N THR A 65 9.08 8.48 -9.03
CA THR A 65 9.20 9.79 -9.66
C THR A 65 7.92 10.61 -9.50
N ALA A 66 8.06 11.95 -9.53
CA ALA A 66 6.90 12.84 -9.48
C ALA A 66 6.00 12.72 -10.71
N ALA A 67 6.55 12.35 -11.87
CA ALA A 67 5.76 12.11 -13.08
C ALA A 67 4.84 10.89 -12.90
N ASP A 68 5.41 9.73 -12.53
CA ASP A 68 4.63 8.51 -12.31
C ASP A 68 3.55 8.69 -11.23
N VAL A 69 3.92 9.32 -10.10
CA VAL A 69 2.97 9.60 -9.02
C VAL A 69 1.91 10.60 -9.46
N GLY A 70 2.27 11.62 -10.23
CA GLY A 70 1.34 12.61 -10.77
C GLY A 70 0.28 11.99 -11.68
N ASP A 71 0.70 11.14 -12.61
CA ASP A 71 -0.20 10.44 -13.53
C ASP A 71 -1.20 9.56 -12.78
N LEU A 72 -0.74 8.84 -11.76
CA LEU A 72 -1.61 8.01 -10.92
C LEU A 72 -2.57 8.85 -10.08
N LEU A 73 -2.15 10.03 -9.62
CA LEU A 73 -3.02 10.96 -8.89
C LEU A 73 -4.11 11.55 -9.79
N ASP A 74 -3.81 11.80 -11.07
CA ASP A 74 -4.81 12.23 -12.03
C ASP A 74 -5.86 11.17 -12.30
N VAL A 75 -5.50 9.89 -12.19
CA VAL A 75 -6.46 8.79 -12.27
C VAL A 75 -7.40 8.82 -11.07
N VAL A 76 -6.89 8.79 -9.82
CA VAL A 76 -7.76 8.74 -8.63
C VAL A 76 -8.63 9.98 -8.45
N ALA A 77 -8.13 11.16 -8.85
CA ALA A 77 -8.90 12.40 -8.76
C ALA A 77 -10.21 12.34 -9.58
N ARG A 78 -10.24 11.60 -10.69
CA ARG A 78 -11.45 11.43 -11.52
C ARG A 78 -12.55 10.62 -10.84
N HIS A 79 -12.23 9.87 -9.79
CA HIS A 79 -13.22 9.07 -9.06
C HIS A 79 -14.00 9.89 -8.02
N ASN A 80 -13.65 11.17 -7.80
CA ASN A 80 -14.29 12.05 -6.83
C ASN A 80 -14.35 11.44 -5.40
N LEU A 81 -13.30 10.69 -5.04
CA LEU A 81 -13.12 10.11 -3.71
C LEU A 81 -12.04 10.87 -2.95
N PRO A 82 -12.15 10.99 -1.61
CA PRO A 82 -11.04 11.41 -0.78
C PRO A 82 -9.84 10.49 -1.05
N HIS A 83 -8.68 11.07 -1.31
CA HIS A 83 -7.48 10.31 -1.67
C HIS A 83 -6.21 10.88 -1.06
N SER A 84 -5.17 10.05 -0.98
CA SER A 84 -3.89 10.41 -0.36
C SER A 84 -2.69 9.94 -1.18
N ILE A 85 -1.50 10.41 -0.81
CA ILE A 85 -0.23 9.80 -1.20
C ILE A 85 0.43 9.26 0.06
N LEU A 86 0.72 7.96 0.09
CA LEU A 86 1.52 7.31 1.11
C LEU A 86 2.97 7.25 0.63
N MET A 87 3.81 8.09 1.21
CA MET A 87 5.22 8.19 0.82
C MET A 87 6.10 7.35 1.74
N ARG A 88 6.81 6.40 1.15
CA ARG A 88 7.90 5.68 1.83
C ARG A 88 9.01 6.67 2.26
N PRO A 89 9.58 6.51 3.46
CA PRO A 89 10.75 7.26 3.88
C PRO A 89 11.91 7.16 2.87
N GLY A 90 12.58 8.29 2.62
CA GLY A 90 13.68 8.38 1.65
C GLY A 90 13.26 8.74 0.23
N CYS A 91 11.97 8.88 -0.06
CA CYS A 91 11.50 9.42 -1.34
C CYS A 91 11.98 10.85 -1.60
N ARG A 92 12.06 11.20 -2.89
CA ARG A 92 12.50 12.52 -3.37
C ARG A 92 11.58 13.63 -2.87
N SER A 93 12.17 14.78 -2.51
CA SER A 93 11.44 15.98 -2.04
C SER A 93 10.46 16.55 -3.09
N GLU A 94 10.64 16.22 -4.37
CA GLU A 94 9.71 16.49 -5.46
C GLU A 94 8.31 15.96 -5.20
N LEU A 95 8.17 14.80 -4.56
CA LEU A 95 6.85 14.23 -4.24
C LEU A 95 6.12 15.07 -3.18
N VAL A 96 6.85 15.63 -2.21
CA VAL A 96 6.29 16.56 -1.23
C VAL A 96 5.82 17.84 -1.89
N ARG A 97 6.57 18.35 -2.88
CA ARG A 97 6.15 19.51 -3.69
C ARG A 97 4.89 19.22 -4.50
N LEU A 98 4.84 18.06 -5.17
CA LEU A 98 3.67 17.60 -5.91
C LEU A 98 2.43 17.50 -5.00
N ALA A 99 2.56 16.89 -3.82
CA ALA A 99 1.47 16.78 -2.86
C ALA A 99 0.91 18.15 -2.47
N LYS A 100 1.79 19.10 -2.13
CA LYS A 100 1.41 20.48 -1.80
C LYS A 100 0.72 21.20 -2.96
N GLN A 101 1.25 21.06 -4.18
CA GLN A 101 0.64 21.64 -5.39
C GLN A 101 -0.78 21.13 -5.64
N ARG A 102 -1.07 19.89 -5.22
CA ARG A 102 -2.39 19.27 -5.30
C ARG A 102 -3.26 19.53 -4.08
N GLY A 103 -2.87 20.45 -3.19
CA GLY A 103 -3.64 20.82 -2.01
C GLY A 103 -3.66 19.75 -0.92
N MET A 104 -2.79 18.74 -0.99
CA MET A 104 -2.73 17.70 0.02
C MET A 104 -2.07 18.22 1.29
N VAL A 105 -2.65 17.86 2.43
CA VAL A 105 -2.12 18.16 3.76
C VAL A 105 -1.37 16.94 4.30
N LYS A 106 -0.36 17.21 5.12
CA LYS A 106 0.34 16.15 5.83
C LYS A 106 -0.57 15.62 6.94
N ASP A 107 -0.69 14.31 7.00
CA ASP A 107 -1.34 13.58 8.09
C ASP A 107 -0.29 12.78 8.89
N ASP A 108 -0.71 12.16 9.98
CA ASP A 108 0.13 11.32 10.80
C ASP A 108 0.69 10.13 10.00
N PRO A 109 1.97 9.79 10.19
CA PRO A 109 2.59 8.70 9.46
C PRO A 109 1.95 7.36 9.85
N LEU A 110 1.53 6.58 8.85
CA LEU A 110 1.04 5.21 9.06
C LEU A 110 2.22 4.22 9.12
N PRO A 111 2.49 3.59 10.28
CA PRO A 111 3.58 2.64 10.38
C PRO A 111 3.25 1.36 9.61
N LEU A 112 4.12 0.99 8.68
CA LEU A 112 4.01 -0.29 7.97
C LEU A 112 4.81 -1.36 8.73
N MET A 113 4.08 -2.29 9.35
CA MET A 113 4.65 -3.35 10.18
C MET A 113 4.71 -4.66 9.41
N ALA A 114 5.76 -5.43 9.63
CA ALA A 114 5.89 -6.79 9.11
C ALA A 114 5.84 -7.78 10.26
N VAL A 115 5.05 -8.84 10.10
CA VAL A 115 4.94 -9.88 11.13
C VAL A 115 6.09 -10.88 10.97
N LEU A 116 6.89 -11.04 12.02
CA LEU A 116 8.04 -11.96 12.09
C LEU A 116 7.67 -13.36 12.59
N LEU A 117 6.42 -13.58 13.02
CA LEU A 117 6.00 -14.86 13.58
C LEU A 117 5.94 -15.94 12.49
N PRO A 118 6.18 -17.22 12.84
CA PRO A 118 5.92 -18.32 11.93
C PRO A 118 4.46 -18.24 11.46
N SER A 119 4.25 -18.09 10.15
CA SER A 119 2.94 -17.92 9.51
C SER A 119 1.92 -19.00 9.93
N ASP A 120 2.43 -20.18 10.31
CA ASP A 120 1.64 -21.32 10.77
C ASP A 120 0.84 -21.02 12.05
N ARG A 121 1.40 -20.23 12.98
CA ARG A 121 0.68 -19.85 14.21
C ARG A 121 -0.46 -18.88 13.96
N ILE A 122 -0.29 -17.94 13.02
CA ILE A 122 -1.33 -16.97 12.66
C ILE A 122 -2.45 -17.69 11.90
N ARG A 123 -2.08 -18.59 10.97
CA ARG A 123 -3.05 -19.39 10.22
C ARG A 123 -3.89 -20.26 11.16
N GLN A 124 -3.24 -20.92 12.12
CA GLN A 124 -3.91 -21.72 13.15
C GLN A 124 -4.84 -20.87 14.03
N ALA A 125 -4.42 -19.65 14.40
CA ALA A 125 -5.27 -18.71 15.14
C ALA A 125 -6.44 -18.16 14.31
N SER A 126 -6.28 -17.93 13.00
CA SER A 126 -7.39 -17.50 12.13
C SER A 126 -8.43 -18.59 11.85
N HIS A 127 -8.11 -19.85 12.15
CA HIS A 127 -9.04 -20.98 12.08
C HIS A 127 -9.67 -21.31 13.45
N HIS A 128 -9.53 -20.45 14.46
CA HIS A 128 -10.15 -20.68 15.75
C HIS A 128 -11.68 -20.62 15.63
N ALA A 129 -12.39 -21.60 16.19
CA ALA A 129 -13.85 -21.74 16.06
C ALA A 129 -14.67 -20.52 16.54
N ASN A 130 -14.04 -19.61 17.31
CA ASN A 130 -14.66 -18.41 17.85
C ASN A 130 -14.34 -17.12 17.05
N LEU A 131 -13.59 -17.21 15.95
CA LEU A 131 -13.25 -16.09 15.07
C LEU A 131 -13.90 -16.18 13.67
N ALA A 132 -14.67 -17.25 13.42
CA ALA A 132 -15.59 -17.30 12.28
C ALA A 132 -16.80 -16.41 12.60
N ILE A 133 -17.02 -15.36 11.80
CA ILE A 133 -18.27 -14.61 11.77
C ILE A 133 -19.28 -15.40 10.93
#